data_AF-A0A2B4RT65-F1
#
_entry.id   AF-A0A2B4RT65-F1
#
_cell.length_a   1.000
_cell.length_b   1.000
_cell.length_c   1.000
_cell.angle_alpha   90.00
_cell.angle_beta   90.00
_cell.angle_gamma   90.00
#
_symmetry.space_group_name_H-M   'P 1'
#
loop_
_entity.id
_entity.type
_entity.pdbx_description
1 polymer ?
#
loop_
_entity_poly.entity_id
_entity_poly.type
_entity_poly.pdbx_seq_one_letter_code
_entity_poly.pdbx_strand_id
1 'polypeptide(L)'
;MESSRDQQTAVTFLLNLANKNGSSSTCRLRALRTLFAIAPGEFIEKLCKTSVSVIRQQMQALVCLAELEGLHIQQSASAFDKCNKEGLVRGLWRNHKHEKKAVRLVADLCLDNNIHDPQLWNSVLQQLLAFGMIKYLRRVLVNLAGISDLWQVRCLPQVWRSVLIAPFKSVSTPLSEEEVAACEESASLLQRCPLLLDLDVYSIAVQFHKVGLQAHSLACLLLIPLSSAREKHIQALLETNCVNVILAQLDEQRQRGNTLIQPDAVEQEVFKYVERKQEYQILLGTAYFDKLLKFLIMGKNINGILLKTIQASRLENATQLVQLFHQAHPDIPSAQYVASHQMKGFDELWTFLEMHGMLDACLPFLPKLDAEQKDNETTGHQTQSFWVQEGEETIEQTMEQSAIDDQRDHFMITLTEDCSMEVPL
;
A
#
# COMPACT_ATOMS: atom_id res chain seq x y z
N MET A 1 14.28 -35.14 -37.53
CA MET A 1 15.73 -34.85 -37.61
C MET A 1 16.04 -33.66 -38.53
N GLU A 2 15.28 -33.42 -39.60
CA GLU A 2 15.47 -32.26 -40.50
C GLU A 2 15.31 -30.90 -39.81
N SER A 3 14.25 -30.72 -39.00
CA SER A 3 14.02 -29.48 -38.25
C SER A 3 15.18 -29.07 -37.32
N SER A 4 15.98 -30.03 -36.83
CA SER A 4 17.13 -29.75 -35.96
C SER A 4 18.37 -29.34 -36.77
N ARG A 5 18.55 -29.88 -37.99
CA ARG A 5 19.64 -29.50 -38.91
C ARG A 5 19.43 -28.11 -39.51
N ASP A 6 18.20 -27.77 -39.86
CA ASP A 6 17.88 -26.44 -40.40
C ASP A 6 18.09 -25.35 -39.35
N GLN A 7 17.72 -25.65 -38.10
CA GLN A 7 17.93 -24.76 -36.96
C GLN A 7 19.42 -24.57 -36.65
N GLN A 8 20.25 -25.62 -36.72
CA GLN A 8 21.72 -25.50 -36.57
C GLN A 8 22.34 -24.64 -37.67
N THR A 9 21.89 -24.81 -38.90
CA THR A 9 22.39 -24.05 -40.06
C THR A 9 22.02 -22.57 -39.94
N ALA A 10 20.77 -22.27 -39.53
CA ALA A 10 20.30 -20.92 -39.29
C ALA A 10 21.06 -20.23 -38.14
N VAL A 11 21.30 -20.93 -37.02
CA VAL A 11 22.07 -20.41 -35.88
C VAL A 11 23.51 -20.06 -36.29
N THR A 12 24.16 -20.95 -37.05
CA THR A 12 25.53 -20.74 -37.53
C THR A 12 25.62 -19.56 -38.52
N PHE A 13 24.65 -19.43 -39.41
CA PHE A 13 24.56 -18.31 -40.36
C PHE A 13 24.38 -16.96 -39.65
N LEU A 14 23.45 -16.88 -38.69
CA LEU A 14 23.19 -15.65 -37.94
C LEU A 14 24.39 -15.22 -37.09
N LEU A 15 25.13 -16.16 -36.51
CA LEU A 15 26.36 -15.87 -35.78
C LEU A 15 27.45 -15.30 -36.69
N ASN A 16 27.65 -15.91 -37.87
CA ASN A 16 28.62 -15.42 -38.85
C ASN A 16 28.25 -14.02 -39.36
N LEU A 17 26.95 -13.75 -39.56
CA LEU A 17 26.45 -12.44 -39.93
C LEU A 17 26.68 -11.39 -38.81
N ALA A 18 26.51 -11.78 -37.55
CA ALA A 18 26.78 -10.94 -36.39
C ALA A 18 28.27 -10.63 -36.17
N ASN A 19 29.18 -11.51 -36.63
CA ASN A 19 30.64 -11.33 -36.49
C ASN A 19 31.31 -10.68 -37.71
N LYS A 20 30.57 -10.45 -38.80
CA LYS A 20 31.13 -9.85 -40.02
C LYS A 20 31.44 -8.36 -39.82
N ASN A 21 32.73 -8.00 -39.85
CA ASN A 21 33.23 -6.62 -39.63
C ASN A 21 32.90 -5.60 -40.76
N GLY A 22 31.95 -5.90 -41.65
CA GLY A 22 31.52 -5.02 -42.75
C GLY A 22 30.01 -4.79 -42.85
N SER A 23 29.20 -5.42 -41.98
CA SER A 23 27.77 -5.13 -41.86
C SER A 23 27.54 -4.04 -40.81
N SER A 24 26.51 -3.21 -41.01
CA SER A 24 26.15 -2.16 -40.04
C SER A 24 25.86 -2.77 -38.66
N SER A 25 26.14 -2.03 -37.60
CA SER A 25 25.92 -2.50 -36.23
C SER A 25 24.45 -2.86 -36.00
N THR A 26 23.53 -2.18 -36.69
CA THR A 26 22.09 -2.49 -36.71
C THR A 26 21.80 -3.86 -37.33
N CYS A 27 22.46 -4.22 -38.43
CA CYS A 27 22.31 -5.53 -39.09
C CYS A 27 22.83 -6.66 -38.19
N ARG A 28 24.00 -6.44 -37.59
CA ARG A 28 24.62 -7.39 -36.64
C ARG A 28 23.75 -7.60 -35.39
N LEU A 29 23.18 -6.53 -34.86
CA LEU A 29 22.25 -6.57 -33.72
C LEU A 29 20.97 -7.35 -34.05
N ARG A 30 20.38 -7.14 -35.24
CA ARG A 30 19.21 -7.90 -35.67
C ARG A 30 19.54 -9.40 -35.79
N ALA A 31 20.70 -9.74 -36.33
CA ALA A 31 21.14 -11.13 -36.44
C ALA A 31 21.24 -11.82 -35.06
N LEU A 32 21.80 -11.15 -34.05
CA LEU A 32 21.85 -11.67 -32.67
C LEU A 32 20.48 -11.75 -32.02
N ARG A 33 19.58 -10.78 -32.24
CA ARG A 33 18.19 -10.85 -31.74
C ARG A 33 17.46 -12.05 -32.32
N THR A 34 17.60 -12.28 -33.62
CA THR A 34 17.01 -13.43 -34.30
C THR A 34 17.59 -14.74 -33.78
N LEU A 35 18.90 -14.80 -33.49
CA LEU A 35 19.57 -15.96 -32.90
C LEU A 35 18.89 -16.43 -31.60
N PHE A 36 18.63 -15.49 -30.69
CA PHE A 36 17.95 -15.79 -29.41
C PHE A 36 16.45 -16.05 -29.54
N ALA A 37 15.81 -15.61 -30.63
CA ALA A 37 14.41 -15.89 -30.90
C ALA A 37 14.20 -17.31 -31.45
N ILE A 38 15.17 -17.85 -32.19
CA ILE A 38 15.06 -19.16 -32.85
C ILE A 38 15.65 -20.32 -32.04
N ALA A 39 16.42 -20.05 -30.99
CA ALA A 39 17.10 -21.11 -30.23
C ALA A 39 17.24 -20.76 -28.73
N PRO A 40 17.06 -21.75 -27.84
CA PRO A 40 17.31 -21.57 -26.41
C PRO A 40 18.80 -21.40 -26.12
N GLY A 41 19.14 -20.68 -25.04
CA GLY A 41 20.51 -20.31 -24.69
C GLY A 41 21.48 -21.50 -24.61
N GLU A 42 21.06 -22.59 -23.98
CA GLU A 42 21.88 -23.82 -23.84
C GLU A 42 22.25 -24.46 -25.19
N PHE A 43 21.36 -24.33 -26.18
CA PHE A 43 21.62 -24.82 -27.53
C PHE A 43 22.62 -23.92 -28.27
N ILE A 44 22.53 -22.61 -28.06
CA ILE A 44 23.47 -21.63 -28.60
C ILE A 44 24.87 -21.84 -27.99
N GLU A 45 24.98 -22.08 -26.68
CA GLU A 45 26.28 -22.32 -26.02
C GLU A 45 26.95 -23.59 -26.55
N LYS A 46 26.19 -24.68 -26.68
CA LYS A 46 26.68 -25.96 -27.22
C LYS A 46 27.15 -25.84 -28.66
N LEU A 47 26.44 -25.07 -29.49
CA LEU A 47 26.77 -24.93 -30.92
C LEU A 47 27.92 -23.93 -31.17
N CYS A 48 27.92 -22.82 -30.44
CA CYS A 48 28.80 -21.68 -30.72
C CYS A 48 30.10 -21.69 -29.89
N LYS A 49 30.24 -22.61 -28.93
CA LYS A 49 31.39 -22.70 -28.00
C LYS A 49 31.72 -21.37 -27.30
N THR A 50 30.72 -20.49 -27.23
CA THR A 50 30.80 -19.14 -26.66
C THR A 50 29.66 -19.04 -25.67
N SER A 51 29.92 -18.56 -24.46
CA SER A 51 28.86 -18.45 -23.46
C SER A 51 27.81 -17.43 -23.90
N VAL A 52 26.56 -17.68 -23.50
CA VAL A 52 25.44 -16.75 -23.73
C VAL A 52 25.73 -15.38 -23.11
N SER A 53 26.50 -15.34 -22.01
CA SER A 53 26.94 -14.10 -21.38
C SER A 53 27.78 -13.22 -22.31
N VAL A 54 28.74 -13.80 -23.03
CA VAL A 54 29.61 -13.07 -23.98
C VAL A 54 28.81 -12.57 -25.19
N ILE A 55 27.88 -13.39 -25.69
CA ILE A 55 27.02 -13.01 -26.82
C ILE A 55 26.07 -11.86 -26.39
N ARG A 56 25.56 -11.87 -25.16
CA ARG A 56 24.76 -10.78 -24.60
C ARG A 56 25.58 -9.49 -24.43
N GLN A 57 26.82 -9.58 -23.99
CA GLN A 57 27.73 -8.43 -23.88
C GLN A 57 28.04 -7.83 -25.27
N GLN A 58 28.29 -8.68 -26.26
CA GLN A 58 28.47 -8.24 -27.66
C GLN A 58 27.20 -7.56 -28.19
N MET A 59 26.03 -8.08 -27.84
CA MET A 59 24.75 -7.50 -28.22
C MET A 59 24.54 -6.12 -27.60
N GLN A 60 24.90 -5.91 -26.32
CA GLN A 60 24.87 -4.61 -25.66
C GLN A 60 25.81 -3.59 -26.33
N ALA A 61 27.04 -4.00 -26.66
CA ALA A 61 27.98 -3.16 -27.40
C ALA A 61 27.43 -2.77 -28.78
N LEU A 62 26.80 -3.72 -29.51
CA LEU A 62 26.18 -3.45 -30.80
C LEU A 62 24.96 -2.52 -30.73
N VAL A 63 24.20 -2.54 -29.63
CA VAL A 63 23.14 -1.54 -29.40
C VAL A 63 23.74 -0.14 -29.32
N CYS A 64 24.78 0.04 -28.50
CA CYS A 64 25.47 1.33 -28.37
C CYS A 64 26.06 1.80 -29.71
N LEU A 65 26.71 0.90 -30.45
CA LEU A 65 27.29 1.21 -31.76
C LEU A 65 26.24 1.57 -32.80
N ALA A 66 25.09 0.88 -32.82
CA ALA A 66 23.99 1.22 -33.71
C ALA A 66 23.40 2.60 -33.40
N GLU A 67 23.34 2.99 -32.13
CA GLU A 67 22.93 4.33 -31.73
C GLU A 67 23.97 5.39 -32.10
N LEU A 68 25.27 5.10 -31.95
CA LEU A 68 26.36 5.97 -32.42
C LEU A 68 26.35 6.15 -33.95
N GLU A 69 26.16 5.07 -34.72
CA GLU A 69 25.98 5.12 -36.18
C GLU A 69 24.78 6.02 -36.55
N GLY A 70 23.70 5.93 -35.78
CA GLY A 70 22.52 6.79 -35.93
C GLY A 70 22.74 8.27 -35.61
N LEU A 71 23.81 8.60 -34.87
CA LEU A 71 24.30 9.96 -34.62
C LEU A 71 25.41 10.38 -35.60
N HIS A 72 25.65 9.58 -36.65
CA HIS A 72 26.74 9.74 -37.62
C HIS A 72 28.14 9.66 -37.01
N ILE A 73 28.29 8.98 -35.87
CA ILE A 73 29.57 8.72 -35.22
C ILE A 73 30.05 7.33 -35.64
N GLN A 74 31.10 7.28 -36.46
CA GLN A 74 31.69 6.02 -36.89
C GLN A 74 32.66 5.50 -35.81
N GLN A 75 32.27 4.43 -35.14
CA GLN A 75 33.11 3.73 -34.16
C GLN A 75 33.06 2.22 -34.42
N SER A 76 34.22 1.56 -34.44
CA SER A 76 34.28 0.10 -34.57
C SER A 76 34.09 -0.57 -33.21
N ALA A 77 33.61 -1.83 -33.20
CA ALA A 77 33.41 -2.57 -31.95
C ALA A 77 34.71 -2.70 -31.12
N SER A 78 35.84 -2.94 -31.78
CA SER A 78 37.15 -3.02 -31.10
C SER A 78 37.63 -1.68 -30.54
N ALA A 79 37.32 -0.57 -31.23
CA ALA A 79 37.62 0.77 -30.73
C ALA A 79 36.67 1.16 -29.59
N PHE A 80 35.42 0.71 -29.61
CA PHE A 80 34.48 0.92 -28.53
C PHE A 80 34.91 0.19 -27.26
N ASP A 81 35.34 -1.06 -27.33
CA ASP A 81 35.77 -1.81 -26.14
C ASP A 81 37.00 -1.19 -25.46
N LYS A 82 37.91 -0.59 -26.24
CA LYS A 82 39.16 0.00 -25.75
C LYS A 82 39.06 1.50 -25.45
N CYS A 83 37.99 2.18 -25.83
CA CYS A 83 37.91 3.63 -25.64
C CYS A 83 37.63 3.99 -24.19
N ASN A 84 38.09 5.17 -23.78
CA ASN A 84 37.65 5.79 -22.53
C ASN A 84 36.14 6.12 -22.62
N LYS A 85 35.32 5.33 -21.93
CA LYS A 85 33.86 5.46 -21.89
C LYS A 85 33.42 6.79 -21.31
N GLU A 86 34.10 7.28 -20.26
CA GLU A 86 33.80 8.58 -19.66
C GLU A 86 34.09 9.72 -20.63
N GLY A 87 35.22 9.65 -21.33
CA GLY A 87 35.57 10.61 -22.39
C GLY A 87 34.56 10.62 -23.53
N LEU A 88 34.12 9.43 -23.97
CA LEU A 88 33.08 9.26 -24.99
C LEU A 88 31.76 9.91 -24.54
N VAL A 89 31.31 9.61 -23.33
CA VAL A 89 30.08 10.16 -22.75
C VAL A 89 30.14 11.70 -22.67
N ARG A 90 31.24 12.26 -22.18
CA ARG A 90 31.43 13.72 -22.10
C ARG A 90 31.44 14.36 -23.51
N GLY A 91 32.06 13.69 -24.49
CA GLY A 91 32.07 14.11 -25.90
C GLY A 91 30.67 14.11 -26.53
N LEU A 92 29.92 13.02 -26.33
CA LEU A 92 28.52 12.89 -26.78
C LEU A 92 27.64 13.98 -26.18
N TRP A 93 27.77 14.21 -24.87
CA TRP A 93 27.03 15.25 -24.17
C TRP A 93 27.31 16.65 -24.75
N ARG A 94 28.58 16.98 -24.97
CA ARG A 94 28.98 18.30 -25.49
C ARG A 94 28.42 18.59 -26.88
N ASN A 95 28.38 17.58 -27.75
CA ASN A 95 28.07 17.77 -29.18
C ASN A 95 26.60 17.45 -29.54
N HIS A 96 25.94 16.54 -28.81
CA HIS A 96 24.63 16.01 -29.18
C HIS A 96 23.55 16.13 -28.08
N LYS A 97 23.75 16.93 -27.02
CA LYS A 97 22.73 17.14 -25.95
C LYS A 97 21.33 17.57 -26.46
N HIS A 98 21.26 18.14 -27.66
CA HIS A 98 20.01 18.59 -28.28
C HIS A 98 19.20 17.44 -28.92
N GLU A 99 19.77 16.24 -29.04
CA GLU A 99 19.12 15.09 -29.64
C GLU A 99 18.63 14.09 -28.57
N LYS A 100 17.33 13.75 -28.60
CA LYS A 100 16.72 12.80 -27.64
C LYS A 100 17.45 11.45 -27.58
N LYS A 101 17.87 10.93 -28.74
CA LYS A 101 18.57 9.65 -28.86
C LYS A 101 19.95 9.70 -28.21
N ALA A 102 20.70 10.79 -28.41
CA ALA A 102 22.02 10.94 -27.82
C ALA A 102 21.98 11.07 -26.30
N VAL A 103 21.03 11.84 -25.76
CA VAL A 103 20.88 11.98 -24.30
C VAL A 103 20.48 10.67 -23.64
N ARG A 104 19.63 9.89 -24.30
CA ARG A 104 19.31 8.52 -23.87
C ARG A 104 20.55 7.62 -23.89
N LEU A 105 21.30 7.61 -24.98
CA LEU A 105 22.54 6.84 -25.10
C LEU A 105 23.55 7.22 -24.02
N VAL A 106 23.69 8.52 -23.73
CA VAL A 106 24.55 9.01 -22.63
C VAL A 106 24.13 8.42 -21.29
N ALA A 107 22.83 8.45 -20.96
CA ALA A 107 22.33 7.88 -19.72
C ALA A 107 22.52 6.34 -19.65
N ASP A 108 22.25 5.62 -20.74
CA ASP A 108 22.45 4.17 -20.84
C ASP A 108 23.94 3.83 -20.66
N LEU A 109 24.85 4.53 -21.34
CA LEU A 109 26.30 4.35 -21.18
C LEU A 109 26.79 4.68 -19.77
N CYS A 110 26.23 5.70 -19.12
CA CYS A 110 26.58 6.01 -17.73
C CYS A 110 26.20 4.88 -16.78
N LEU A 111 24.99 4.33 -16.92
CA LEU A 111 24.53 3.22 -16.09
C LEU A 111 25.34 1.94 -16.35
N ASP A 112 25.58 1.59 -17.61
CA ASP A 112 26.27 0.35 -17.99
C ASP A 112 27.76 0.35 -17.57
N ASN A 113 28.39 1.52 -17.49
CA ASN A 113 29.82 1.67 -17.18
C ASN A 113 30.08 2.25 -15.78
N ASN A 114 29.07 2.28 -14.90
CA ASN A 114 29.17 2.82 -13.53
C ASN A 114 29.76 4.25 -13.46
N ILE A 115 29.38 5.12 -14.41
CA ILE A 115 29.83 6.52 -14.43
C ILE A 115 28.87 7.34 -13.57
N HIS A 116 29.28 7.65 -12.33
CA HIS A 116 28.46 8.32 -11.32
C HIS A 116 28.87 9.79 -11.10
N ASP A 117 29.14 10.54 -12.16
CA ASP A 117 29.43 11.99 -12.06
C ASP A 117 28.14 12.79 -11.77
N PRO A 118 27.99 13.40 -10.57
CA PRO A 118 26.76 14.12 -10.22
C PRO A 118 26.47 15.34 -11.11
N GLN A 119 27.50 16.02 -11.63
CA GLN A 119 27.31 17.20 -12.48
C GLN A 119 26.76 16.81 -13.85
N LEU A 120 27.29 15.73 -14.41
CA LEU A 120 26.78 15.14 -15.64
C LEU A 120 25.34 14.67 -15.46
N TRP A 121 25.06 13.88 -14.42
CA TRP A 121 23.72 13.37 -14.15
C TRP A 121 22.69 14.47 -13.91
N ASN A 122 23.06 15.56 -13.22
CA ASN A 122 22.19 16.73 -13.08
C ASN A 122 21.75 17.26 -14.45
N SER A 123 22.70 17.39 -15.37
CA SER A 123 22.46 17.94 -16.71
C SER A 123 21.66 16.96 -17.59
N VAL A 124 21.99 15.67 -17.53
CA VAL A 124 21.32 14.60 -18.28
C VAL A 124 19.87 14.47 -17.84
N LEU A 125 19.59 14.42 -16.54
CA LEU A 125 18.23 14.28 -16.01
C LEU A 125 17.35 15.49 -16.35
N GLN A 126 17.89 16.70 -16.24
CA GLN A 126 17.20 17.93 -16.66
C GLN A 126 16.81 17.87 -18.15
N GLN A 127 17.72 17.41 -19.01
CA GLN A 127 17.48 17.35 -20.44
C GLN A 127 16.50 16.23 -20.83
N LEU A 128 16.59 15.06 -20.20
CA LEU A 128 15.60 13.98 -20.35
C LEU A 128 14.20 14.45 -19.95
N LEU A 129 14.12 15.23 -18.87
CA LEU A 129 12.87 15.82 -18.40
C LEU A 129 12.34 16.87 -19.39
N ALA A 130 13.20 17.76 -19.90
CA ALA A 130 12.84 18.76 -20.91
C ALA A 130 12.32 18.10 -22.20
N PHE A 131 12.83 16.92 -22.57
CA PHE A 131 12.32 16.16 -23.71
C PHE A 131 11.01 15.39 -23.45
N GLY A 132 10.51 15.41 -22.22
CA GLY A 132 9.28 14.71 -21.83
C GLY A 132 9.42 13.18 -21.81
N MET A 133 10.63 12.65 -21.64
CA MET A 133 10.90 11.20 -21.71
C MET A 133 10.52 10.46 -20.43
N ILE A 134 9.30 10.66 -19.93
CA ILE A 134 8.83 10.20 -18.61
C ILE A 134 8.97 8.68 -18.42
N LYS A 135 8.54 7.88 -19.40
CA LYS A 135 8.63 6.40 -19.33
C LYS A 135 10.08 5.93 -19.18
N TYR A 136 11.01 6.57 -19.89
CA TYR A 136 12.43 6.25 -19.80
C TYR A 136 13.03 6.75 -18.48
N LEU A 137 12.70 7.99 -18.08
CA LEU A 137 13.11 8.55 -16.78
C LEU A 137 12.70 7.66 -15.61
N ARG A 138 11.49 7.08 -15.63
CA ARG A 138 11.06 6.11 -14.59
C ARG A 138 12.07 4.97 -14.43
N ARG A 139 12.51 4.36 -15.53
CA ARG A 139 13.51 3.29 -15.52
C ARG A 139 14.86 3.77 -15.01
N VAL A 140 15.29 4.95 -15.44
CA VAL A 140 16.57 5.55 -15.01
C VAL A 140 16.54 5.81 -13.50
N LEU A 141 15.50 6.46 -12.98
CA LEU A 141 15.34 6.78 -11.55
C LEU A 141 15.38 5.53 -10.67
N VAL A 142 14.74 4.45 -11.11
CA VAL A 142 14.79 3.14 -10.44
C VAL A 142 16.23 2.63 -10.31
N ASN A 143 17.06 2.75 -11.35
CA ASN A 143 18.45 2.34 -11.29
C ASN A 143 19.29 3.30 -10.43
N LEU A 144 19.02 4.61 -10.54
CA LEU A 144 19.72 5.64 -9.77
C LEU A 144 19.41 5.58 -8.26
N ALA A 145 18.23 5.05 -7.88
CA ALA A 145 17.83 4.94 -6.49
C ALA A 145 18.86 4.15 -5.64
N GLY A 146 19.50 3.14 -6.24
CA GLY A 146 20.53 2.33 -5.57
C GLY A 146 21.92 2.96 -5.52
N ILE A 147 22.14 4.15 -6.10
CA ILE A 147 23.45 4.79 -6.21
C ILE A 147 23.50 6.02 -5.30
N SER A 148 24.05 5.85 -4.10
CA SER A 148 24.13 6.90 -3.06
C SER A 148 24.85 8.17 -3.51
N ASP A 149 25.88 8.04 -4.35
CA ASP A 149 26.69 9.18 -4.83
C ASP A 149 25.85 10.21 -5.60
N LEU A 150 24.73 9.76 -6.19
CA LEU A 150 23.87 10.58 -7.03
C LEU A 150 22.68 11.18 -6.27
N TRP A 151 22.50 10.86 -4.98
CA TRP A 151 21.40 11.41 -4.17
C TRP A 151 21.53 12.93 -3.98
N GLN A 152 22.75 13.47 -4.05
CA GLN A 152 23.04 14.90 -3.92
C GLN A 152 22.80 15.70 -5.22
N VAL A 153 22.32 15.06 -6.29
CA VAL A 153 22.02 15.73 -7.55
C VAL A 153 20.85 16.70 -7.35
N ARG A 154 21.09 18.00 -7.58
CA ARG A 154 20.15 19.08 -7.27
C ARG A 154 18.79 18.96 -7.96
N CYS A 155 18.77 18.52 -9.22
CA CYS A 155 17.50 18.36 -9.95
C CYS A 155 16.74 17.07 -9.59
N LEU A 156 17.33 16.17 -8.81
CA LEU A 156 16.78 14.83 -8.61
C LEU A 156 15.40 14.85 -7.94
N PRO A 157 15.14 15.60 -6.85
CA PRO A 157 13.80 15.71 -6.28
C PRO A 157 12.74 16.21 -7.28
N GLN A 158 13.09 17.21 -8.10
CA GLN A 158 12.21 17.75 -9.13
C GLN A 158 11.87 16.71 -10.21
N VAL A 159 12.86 15.91 -10.62
CA VAL A 159 12.69 14.87 -11.63
C VAL A 159 11.80 13.74 -11.08
N TRP A 160 12.06 13.27 -9.85
CA TRP A 160 11.18 12.32 -9.16
C TRP A 160 9.75 12.83 -9.09
N ARG A 161 9.53 14.06 -8.59
CA ARG A 161 8.21 14.69 -8.53
C ARG A 161 7.53 14.72 -9.90
N SER A 162 8.27 15.10 -10.94
CA SER A 162 7.71 15.21 -12.30
C SER A 162 7.29 13.87 -12.88
N VAL A 163 8.07 12.81 -12.64
CA VAL A 163 7.75 11.45 -13.08
C VAL A 163 6.58 10.87 -12.29
N LEU A 164 6.53 11.10 -10.97
CA LEU A 164 5.45 10.64 -10.10
C LEU A 164 4.13 11.34 -10.42
N ILE A 165 4.15 12.64 -10.75
CA ILE A 165 2.94 13.40 -11.06
C ILE A 165 2.48 13.21 -12.52
N ALA A 166 3.34 12.73 -13.42
CA ALA A 166 3.04 12.68 -14.84
C ALA A 166 1.75 11.92 -15.21
N PRO A 167 1.43 10.75 -14.63
CA PRO A 167 0.18 10.04 -14.97
C PRO A 167 -1.07 10.86 -14.66
N PHE A 168 -1.07 11.63 -13.56
CA PHE A 168 -2.22 12.43 -13.15
C PHE A 168 -2.52 13.61 -14.08
N LYS A 169 -1.56 14.04 -14.92
CA LYS A 169 -1.77 15.14 -15.87
C LYS A 169 -2.53 14.72 -17.13
N SER A 170 -2.48 13.44 -17.48
CA SER A 170 -3.10 12.90 -18.69
C SER A 170 -4.44 12.23 -18.45
N VAL A 171 -4.89 12.16 -17.19
CA VAL A 171 -6.07 11.42 -16.78
C VAL A 171 -7.36 12.21 -17.02
N SER A 172 -8.39 11.51 -17.50
CA SER A 172 -9.78 11.94 -17.44
C SER A 172 -10.60 11.03 -16.52
N THR A 173 -11.56 11.58 -15.77
CA THR A 173 -12.46 10.79 -14.90
C THR A 173 -13.76 10.45 -15.64
N PRO A 174 -14.27 9.19 -15.58
CA PRO A 174 -13.73 8.03 -14.86
C PRO A 174 -12.47 7.44 -15.51
N LEU A 175 -11.55 6.93 -14.67
CA LEU A 175 -10.28 6.34 -15.07
C LEU A 175 -10.48 5.03 -15.85
N SER A 176 -9.71 4.84 -16.92
CA SER A 176 -9.51 3.54 -17.56
C SER A 176 -8.57 2.64 -16.74
N GLU A 177 -8.63 1.32 -16.96
CA GLU A 177 -7.73 0.36 -16.29
C GLU A 177 -6.24 0.67 -16.50
N GLU A 178 -5.87 1.14 -17.71
CA GLU A 178 -4.50 1.55 -18.02
C GLU A 178 -4.05 2.77 -17.21
N GLU A 179 -4.96 3.73 -17.01
CA GLU A 179 -4.69 4.93 -16.22
C GLU A 179 -4.60 4.63 -14.72
N VAL A 180 -5.44 3.71 -14.22
CA VAL A 180 -5.34 3.20 -12.84
C VAL A 180 -3.96 2.56 -12.64
N ALA A 181 -3.57 1.63 -13.50
CA ALA A 181 -2.27 0.98 -13.42
C ALA A 181 -1.11 1.99 -13.49
N ALA A 182 -1.20 3.02 -14.33
CA ALA A 182 -0.18 4.07 -14.41
C ALA A 182 -0.05 4.89 -13.11
N CYS A 183 -1.16 5.11 -12.40
CA CYS A 183 -1.19 5.79 -11.10
C CYS A 183 -0.65 4.89 -9.99
N GLU A 184 -1.06 3.62 -9.94
CA GLU A 184 -0.56 2.60 -8.99
C GLU A 184 0.96 2.43 -9.12
N GLU A 185 1.47 2.38 -10.36
CA GLU A 185 2.90 2.37 -10.64
C GLU A 185 3.64 3.61 -10.13
N SER A 186 2.95 4.73 -9.95
CA SER A 186 3.55 5.92 -9.33
C SER A 186 3.67 5.75 -7.82
N ALA A 187 2.73 5.05 -7.17
CA ALA A 187 2.84 4.71 -5.76
C ALA A 187 3.98 3.69 -5.51
N SER A 188 4.09 2.65 -6.34
CA SER A 188 5.20 1.69 -6.24
C SER A 188 6.56 2.36 -6.47
N LEU A 189 6.62 3.31 -7.40
CA LEU A 189 7.83 4.12 -7.64
C LEU A 189 8.18 5.00 -6.44
N LEU A 190 7.19 5.57 -5.74
CA LEU A 190 7.42 6.42 -4.56
C LEU A 190 8.14 5.65 -3.44
N GLN A 191 7.81 4.38 -3.21
CA GLN A 191 8.50 3.53 -2.22
C GLN A 191 10.00 3.37 -2.50
N ARG A 192 10.41 3.50 -3.76
CA ARG A 192 11.78 3.31 -4.21
C ARG A 192 12.57 4.62 -4.22
N CYS A 193 11.94 5.74 -3.88
CA CYS A 193 12.59 7.04 -3.87
C CYS A 193 13.53 7.15 -2.66
N PRO A 194 14.84 7.37 -2.86
CA PRO A 194 15.77 7.56 -1.73
C PRO A 194 15.63 8.93 -1.05
N LEU A 195 14.91 9.85 -1.68
CA LEU A 195 14.78 11.26 -1.27
C LEU A 195 13.36 11.59 -0.78
N LEU A 196 12.69 10.66 -0.09
CA LEU A 196 11.31 10.85 0.39
C LEU A 196 11.15 12.10 1.26
N LEU A 197 12.15 12.43 2.08
CA LEU A 197 12.12 13.58 2.98
C LEU A 197 12.23 14.92 2.25
N ASP A 198 12.92 14.96 1.10
CA ASP A 198 13.09 16.16 0.28
C ASP A 198 11.93 16.34 -0.71
N LEU A 199 11.06 15.34 -0.81
CA LEU A 199 9.93 15.34 -1.72
C LEU A 199 8.69 15.86 -0.99
N ASP A 200 7.94 16.74 -1.65
CA ASP A 200 6.61 17.14 -1.19
C ASP A 200 5.60 16.01 -1.52
N VAL A 201 5.61 15.00 -0.64
CA VAL A 201 4.74 13.81 -0.67
C VAL A 201 3.27 14.18 -0.49
N TYR A 202 2.98 15.24 0.27
CA TYR A 202 1.61 15.72 0.47
C TYR A 202 0.95 16.11 -0.86
N SER A 203 1.61 16.90 -1.70
CA SER A 203 1.07 17.24 -3.02
C SER A 203 0.82 16.03 -3.91
N ILE A 204 1.60 14.94 -3.75
CA ILE A 204 1.42 13.68 -4.48
C ILE A 204 0.19 12.94 -3.95
N ALA A 205 0.01 12.85 -2.63
CA ALA A 205 -1.19 12.29 -2.02
C ALA A 205 -2.46 13.00 -2.50
N VAL A 206 -2.42 14.33 -2.61
CA VAL A 206 -3.53 15.13 -3.16
C VAL A 206 -3.86 14.73 -4.61
N GLN A 207 -2.89 14.33 -5.43
CA GLN A 207 -3.21 13.85 -6.79
C GLN A 207 -3.95 12.51 -6.76
N PHE A 208 -3.53 11.58 -5.91
CA PHE A 208 -4.24 10.31 -5.71
C PHE A 208 -5.68 10.52 -5.23
N HIS A 209 -5.90 11.44 -4.29
CA HIS A 209 -7.23 11.81 -3.83
C HIS A 209 -8.11 12.34 -4.97
N LYS A 210 -7.57 13.24 -5.81
CA LYS A 210 -8.29 13.84 -6.94
C LYS A 210 -8.77 12.82 -7.98
N VAL A 211 -8.01 11.75 -8.19
CA VAL A 211 -8.38 10.70 -9.14
C VAL A 211 -9.19 9.56 -8.51
N GLY A 212 -9.58 9.70 -7.24
CA GLY A 212 -10.42 8.73 -6.54
C GLY A 212 -9.67 7.55 -5.91
N LEU A 213 -8.34 7.52 -5.95
CA LEU A 213 -7.51 6.47 -5.34
C LEU A 213 -7.21 6.80 -3.88
N GLN A 214 -8.23 6.71 -3.02
CA GLN A 214 -8.18 7.14 -1.63
C GLN A 214 -7.21 6.31 -0.77
N ALA A 215 -7.16 4.99 -0.99
CA ALA A 215 -6.22 4.12 -0.28
C ALA A 215 -4.76 4.51 -0.58
N HIS A 216 -4.44 4.82 -1.83
CA HIS A 216 -3.11 5.29 -2.24
C HIS A 216 -2.78 6.68 -1.68
N SER A 217 -3.76 7.58 -1.63
CA SER A 217 -3.62 8.90 -0.99
C SER A 217 -3.23 8.75 0.48
N LEU A 218 -3.99 7.96 1.25
CA LEU A 218 -3.70 7.71 2.65
C LEU A 218 -2.33 7.04 2.83
N ALA A 219 -2.02 6.04 2.01
CA ALA A 219 -0.73 5.36 2.03
C ALA A 219 0.45 6.33 1.82
N CYS A 220 0.33 7.30 0.91
CA CYS A 220 1.33 8.34 0.72
C CYS A 220 1.48 9.24 1.97
N LEU A 221 0.37 9.59 2.63
CA LEU A 221 0.43 10.38 3.87
C LEU A 221 1.10 9.60 5.03
N LEU A 222 0.99 8.28 5.04
CA LEU A 222 1.65 7.44 6.04
C LEU A 222 3.18 7.38 5.87
N LEU A 223 3.70 7.66 4.67
CA LEU A 223 5.15 7.77 4.42
C LEU A 223 5.77 9.05 5.00
N ILE A 224 4.96 10.09 5.25
CA ILE A 224 5.44 11.33 5.84
C ILE A 224 5.84 11.04 7.30
N PRO A 225 6.99 11.53 7.80
CA PRO A 225 7.34 11.41 9.21
C PRO A 225 6.22 11.94 10.13
N LEU A 226 6.05 11.27 11.28
CA LEU A 226 5.03 11.64 12.25
C LEU A 226 5.19 13.10 12.67
N SER A 227 4.14 13.88 12.44
CA SER A 227 4.08 15.31 12.71
C SER A 227 2.62 15.73 12.84
N SER A 228 2.37 16.83 13.55
CA SER A 228 1.02 17.39 13.67
C SER A 228 0.44 17.81 12.31
N ALA A 229 1.28 18.17 11.35
CA ALA A 229 0.87 18.47 9.98
C ALA A 229 0.38 17.20 9.26
N ARG A 230 1.11 16.08 9.37
CA ARG A 230 0.70 14.78 8.81
C ARG A 230 -0.66 14.36 9.37
N GLU A 231 -0.84 14.43 10.69
CA GLU A 231 -2.10 14.05 11.34
C GLU A 231 -3.27 14.88 10.84
N LYS A 232 -3.10 16.20 10.70
CA LYS A 232 -4.12 17.10 10.12
C LYS A 232 -4.47 16.70 8.69
N HIS A 233 -3.49 16.34 7.86
CA HIS A 233 -3.75 15.91 6.48
C HIS A 233 -4.49 14.57 6.42
N ILE A 234 -4.13 13.61 7.29
CA ILE A 234 -4.84 12.32 7.39
C ILE A 234 -6.28 12.55 7.83
N GLN A 235 -6.48 13.37 8.86
CA GLN A 235 -7.82 13.70 9.35
C GLN A 235 -8.66 14.39 8.26
N ALA A 236 -8.11 15.38 7.56
CA ALA A 236 -8.82 16.07 6.49
C ALA A 236 -9.21 15.12 5.34
N LEU A 237 -8.38 14.12 5.02
CA LEU A 237 -8.72 13.09 4.04
C LEU A 237 -9.89 12.23 4.53
N LEU A 238 -9.83 11.70 5.75
CA LEU A 238 -10.83 10.78 6.29
C LEU A 238 -12.18 11.46 6.58
N GLU A 239 -12.18 12.77 6.85
CA GLU A 239 -13.39 13.59 6.98
C GLU A 239 -14.20 13.70 5.67
N THR A 240 -13.63 13.31 4.52
CA THR A 240 -14.36 13.27 3.22
C THR A 240 -15.28 12.04 3.07
N ASN A 241 -15.55 11.32 4.16
CA ASN A 241 -16.40 10.11 4.19
C ASN A 241 -15.93 8.99 3.24
N CYS A 242 -14.61 8.84 3.10
CA CYS A 242 -14.00 7.86 2.20
C CYS A 242 -13.60 6.55 2.90
N VAL A 243 -14.04 6.31 4.14
CA VAL A 243 -13.68 5.13 4.96
C VAL A 243 -13.98 3.82 4.22
N ASN A 244 -15.22 3.62 3.79
CA ASN A 244 -15.63 2.41 3.06
C ASN A 244 -14.93 2.28 1.71
N VAL A 245 -14.66 3.40 1.03
CA VAL A 245 -13.93 3.41 -0.25
C VAL A 245 -12.49 2.95 -0.07
N ILE A 246 -11.80 3.43 0.97
CA ILE A 246 -10.43 3.02 1.27
C ILE A 246 -10.38 1.51 1.56
N LEU A 247 -11.29 1.00 2.39
CA LEU A 247 -11.32 -0.41 2.76
C LEU A 247 -11.69 -1.32 1.57
N ALA A 248 -12.62 -0.89 0.72
CA ALA A 248 -12.95 -1.59 -0.53
C ALA A 248 -11.77 -1.63 -1.50
N GLN A 249 -11.07 -0.51 -1.67
CA GLN A 249 -9.86 -0.45 -2.49
C GLN A 249 -8.76 -1.37 -1.94
N LEU A 250 -8.58 -1.43 -0.62
CA LEU A 250 -7.60 -2.34 -0.01
C LEU A 250 -7.91 -3.81 -0.31
N ASP A 251 -9.16 -4.22 -0.20
CA ASP A 251 -9.55 -5.61 -0.48
C ASP A 251 -9.42 -5.95 -1.97
N GLU A 252 -9.79 -5.03 -2.86
CA GLU A 252 -9.59 -5.20 -4.31
C GLU A 252 -8.10 -5.37 -4.67
N GLN A 253 -7.22 -4.58 -4.07
CA GLN A 253 -5.77 -4.70 -4.29
C GLN A 253 -5.20 -6.02 -3.75
N ARG A 254 -5.64 -6.44 -2.56
CA ARG A 254 -5.27 -7.74 -1.96
C ARG A 254 -5.69 -8.90 -2.87
N GLN A 255 -6.88 -8.86 -3.46
CA GLN A 255 -7.36 -9.88 -4.40
C GLN A 255 -6.56 -9.93 -5.71
N ARG A 256 -6.12 -8.76 -6.21
CA ARG A 256 -5.29 -8.66 -7.41
C ARG A 256 -3.84 -9.09 -7.21
N GLY A 257 -3.40 -9.28 -5.97
CA GLY A 257 -1.99 -9.53 -5.64
C GLY A 257 -1.10 -8.30 -5.80
N ASN A 258 -1.68 -7.11 -5.87
CA ASN A 258 -0.95 -5.84 -5.94
C ASN A 258 -0.63 -5.34 -4.53
N THR A 259 0.62 -4.94 -4.31
CA THR A 259 1.06 -4.45 -3.00
C THR A 259 0.94 -2.93 -2.92
N LEU A 260 -0.16 -2.45 -2.34
CA LEU A 260 -0.26 -1.07 -1.85
C LEU A 260 0.91 -0.79 -0.88
N ILE A 261 1.28 0.48 -0.73
CA ILE A 261 2.24 0.88 0.30
C ILE A 261 1.64 0.67 1.70
N GLN A 262 2.22 -0.27 2.45
CA GLN A 262 1.85 -0.58 3.84
C GLN A 262 0.32 -0.75 4.03
N PRO A 263 -0.32 -1.75 3.37
CA PRO A 263 -1.78 -1.87 3.34
C PRO A 263 -2.38 -2.02 4.75
N ASP A 264 -1.72 -2.76 5.63
CA ASP A 264 -2.20 -2.97 6.99
C ASP A 264 -2.08 -1.69 7.83
N ALA A 265 -1.06 -0.86 7.59
CA ALA A 265 -0.96 0.44 8.25
C ALA A 265 -2.08 1.40 7.81
N VAL A 266 -2.46 1.35 6.52
CA VAL A 266 -3.61 2.10 5.99
C VAL A 266 -4.91 1.65 6.66
N GLU A 267 -5.14 0.34 6.71
CA GLU A 267 -6.33 -0.25 7.36
C GLU A 267 -6.41 0.11 8.84
N GLN A 268 -5.32 -0.04 9.59
CA GLN A 268 -5.24 0.32 11.00
C GLN A 268 -5.48 1.81 11.24
N GLU A 269 -4.99 2.68 10.36
CA GLU A 269 -5.21 4.13 10.51
C GLU A 269 -6.68 4.50 10.29
N VAL A 270 -7.35 3.85 9.34
CA VAL A 270 -8.81 3.99 9.15
C VAL A 270 -9.56 3.54 10.40
N PHE A 271 -9.20 2.39 10.99
CA PHE A 271 -9.83 1.90 12.21
C PHE A 271 -9.60 2.81 13.42
N LYS A 272 -8.38 3.35 13.59
CA LYS A 272 -8.09 4.36 14.62
C LYS A 272 -8.94 5.62 14.45
N TYR A 273 -9.21 6.04 13.21
CA TYR A 273 -10.06 7.19 12.94
C TYR A 273 -11.53 6.92 13.31
N VAL A 274 -12.08 5.76 12.91
CA VAL A 274 -13.44 5.35 13.28
C VAL A 274 -13.60 5.28 14.80
N GLU A 275 -12.61 4.71 15.49
CA GLU A 275 -12.55 4.67 16.95
C GLU A 275 -12.51 6.08 17.55
N ARG A 276 -11.63 6.97 17.06
CA ARG A 276 -11.52 8.34 17.58
C ARG A 276 -12.81 9.14 17.43
N LYS A 277 -13.54 8.96 16.33
CA LYS A 277 -14.84 9.63 16.08
C LYS A 277 -16.01 8.91 16.74
N GLN A 278 -15.85 7.65 17.17
CA GLN A 278 -16.91 6.80 17.70
C GLN A 278 -18.08 6.61 16.72
N GLU A 279 -17.80 6.69 15.42
CA GLU A 279 -18.77 6.60 14.31
C GLU A 279 -18.80 5.18 13.71
N TYR A 280 -19.01 4.18 14.57
CA TYR A 280 -18.99 2.77 14.17
C TYR A 280 -20.06 2.41 13.13
N GLN A 281 -21.14 3.21 13.05
CA GLN A 281 -22.24 3.00 12.11
C GLN A 281 -21.81 2.99 10.65
N ILE A 282 -20.70 3.65 10.32
CA ILE A 282 -20.16 3.67 8.95
C ILE A 282 -19.76 2.26 8.47
N LEU A 283 -19.32 1.40 9.40
CA LEU A 283 -18.89 0.04 9.12
C LEU A 283 -19.94 -1.02 9.49
N LEU A 284 -20.99 -0.67 10.23
CA LEU A 284 -22.05 -1.62 10.60
C LEU A 284 -22.69 -2.21 9.33
N GLY A 285 -22.88 -3.53 9.31
CA GLY A 285 -23.41 -4.28 8.16
C GLY A 285 -22.41 -4.51 7.02
N THR A 286 -21.15 -4.07 7.17
CA THR A 286 -20.07 -4.36 6.21
C THR A 286 -19.19 -5.50 6.71
N ALA A 287 -18.52 -6.19 5.78
CA ALA A 287 -17.51 -7.21 6.11
C ALA A 287 -16.29 -6.63 6.87
N TYR A 288 -16.17 -5.30 6.95
CA TYR A 288 -15.08 -4.62 7.64
C TYR A 288 -15.31 -4.48 9.14
N PHE A 289 -16.56 -4.61 9.60
CA PHE A 289 -16.88 -4.45 11.02
C PHE A 289 -16.19 -5.51 11.88
N ASP A 290 -16.18 -6.77 11.43
CA ASP A 290 -15.48 -7.85 12.12
C ASP A 290 -13.96 -7.62 12.17
N LYS A 291 -13.39 -7.05 11.10
CA LYS A 291 -11.97 -6.67 11.06
C LYS A 291 -11.68 -5.54 12.06
N LEU A 292 -12.55 -4.53 12.15
CA LEU A 292 -12.44 -3.47 13.16
C LEU A 292 -12.50 -4.06 14.57
N LEU A 293 -13.45 -4.95 14.85
CA LEU A 293 -13.60 -5.57 16.16
C LEU A 293 -12.37 -6.36 16.57
N LYS A 294 -11.84 -7.20 15.66
CA LYS A 294 -10.57 -7.90 15.88
C LYS A 294 -9.45 -6.92 16.20
N PHE A 295 -9.32 -5.84 15.42
CA PHE A 295 -8.33 -4.79 15.67
C PHE A 295 -8.47 -4.14 17.06
N LEU A 296 -9.69 -3.78 17.48
CA LEU A 296 -9.95 -3.16 18.79
C LEU A 296 -9.69 -4.13 19.95
N ILE A 297 -10.11 -5.38 19.82
CA ILE A 297 -9.87 -6.45 20.79
C ILE A 297 -8.36 -6.65 20.95
N MET A 298 -7.64 -6.89 19.86
CA MET A 298 -6.18 -7.09 19.87
C MET A 298 -5.45 -5.87 20.42
N GLY A 299 -5.94 -4.66 20.13
CA GLY A 299 -5.40 -3.39 20.64
C GLY A 299 -5.77 -3.04 22.08
N LYS A 300 -6.50 -3.91 22.80
CA LYS A 300 -7.01 -3.67 24.15
C LYS A 300 -7.81 -2.36 24.30
N ASN A 301 -8.53 -1.98 23.24
CA ASN A 301 -9.31 -0.73 23.18
C ASN A 301 -10.75 -1.00 22.76
N ILE A 302 -11.53 -1.67 23.61
CA ILE A 302 -12.94 -1.99 23.34
C ILE A 302 -13.93 -1.01 24.00
N ASN A 303 -13.43 -0.07 24.81
CA ASN A 303 -14.26 0.77 25.68
C ASN A 303 -15.24 1.65 24.87
N GLY A 304 -14.78 2.25 23.79
CA GLY A 304 -15.62 3.14 22.97
C GLY A 304 -16.80 2.40 22.33
N ILE A 305 -16.50 1.30 21.65
CA ILE A 305 -17.52 0.48 20.99
C ILE A 305 -18.46 -0.19 21.99
N LEU A 306 -17.95 -0.60 23.16
CA LEU A 306 -18.77 -1.17 24.22
C LEU A 306 -19.78 -0.14 24.74
N LEU A 307 -19.33 1.08 25.04
CA LEU A 307 -20.20 2.17 25.46
C LEU A 307 -21.29 2.45 24.41
N LYS A 308 -20.93 2.53 23.12
CA LYS A 308 -21.90 2.74 22.05
C LYS A 308 -22.90 1.59 21.89
N THR A 309 -22.46 0.36 22.11
CA THR A 309 -23.31 -0.83 22.04
C THR A 309 -24.33 -0.86 23.19
N ILE A 310 -23.89 -0.48 24.40
CA ILE A 310 -24.76 -0.34 25.57
C ILE A 310 -25.74 0.83 25.39
N GLN A 311 -25.29 1.98 24.88
CA GLN A 311 -26.16 3.12 24.56
C GLN A 311 -27.26 2.76 23.55
N ALA A 312 -26.98 1.84 22.63
CA ALA A 312 -27.95 1.32 21.66
C ALA A 312 -28.86 0.22 22.24
N SER A 313 -28.82 -0.04 23.55
CA SER A 313 -29.57 -1.09 24.25
C SER A 313 -29.32 -2.52 23.73
N ARG A 314 -28.19 -2.75 23.04
CA ARG A 314 -27.82 -4.08 22.51
C ARG A 314 -26.96 -4.85 23.51
N LEU A 315 -27.53 -5.14 24.68
CA LEU A 315 -26.81 -5.74 25.81
C LEU A 315 -26.21 -7.11 25.50
N GLU A 316 -26.90 -7.94 24.71
CA GLU A 316 -26.40 -9.25 24.32
C GLU A 316 -25.11 -9.15 23.49
N ASN A 317 -25.05 -8.19 22.55
CA ASN A 317 -23.85 -7.93 21.76
C ASN A 317 -22.72 -7.35 22.63
N ALA A 318 -23.05 -6.51 23.62
CA ALA A 318 -22.08 -5.99 24.58
C ALA A 318 -21.45 -7.10 25.42
N THR A 319 -22.27 -8.06 25.90
CA THR A 319 -21.79 -9.25 26.60
C THR A 319 -20.91 -10.11 25.70
N GLN A 320 -21.33 -10.38 24.46
CA GLN A 320 -20.53 -11.17 23.51
C GLN A 320 -19.18 -10.50 23.19
N LEU A 321 -19.15 -9.17 23.07
CA LEU A 321 -17.91 -8.43 22.87
C LEU A 321 -16.94 -8.60 24.05
N VAL A 322 -17.43 -8.50 25.29
CA VAL A 322 -16.62 -8.73 26.50
C VAL A 322 -16.11 -10.17 26.57
N GLN A 323 -16.94 -11.14 26.20
CA GLN A 323 -16.53 -12.55 26.13
C GLN A 323 -15.41 -12.77 25.13
N LEU A 324 -15.55 -12.24 23.91
CA LEU A 324 -14.50 -12.32 22.89
C LEU A 324 -13.21 -11.62 23.35
N PHE A 325 -13.34 -10.51 24.08
CA PHE A 325 -12.21 -9.80 24.66
C PHE A 325 -11.46 -10.63 25.73
N HIS A 326 -12.21 -11.26 26.65
CA HIS A 326 -11.63 -12.13 27.68
C HIS A 326 -11.01 -13.41 27.08
N GLN A 327 -11.60 -13.96 26.02
CA GLN A 327 -11.02 -15.09 25.28
C GLN A 327 -9.69 -14.72 24.63
N ALA A 328 -9.60 -13.52 24.04
CA ALA A 328 -8.38 -13.05 23.41
C ALA A 328 -7.29 -12.64 24.42
N HIS A 329 -7.69 -12.19 25.63
CA HIS A 329 -6.76 -11.72 26.67
C HIS A 329 -7.06 -12.33 28.05
N PRO A 330 -6.69 -13.60 28.29
CA PRO A 330 -6.89 -14.27 29.57
C PRO A 330 -6.02 -13.71 30.71
N ASP A 331 -5.03 -12.88 30.38
CA ASP A 331 -4.10 -12.23 31.31
C ASP A 331 -4.73 -11.05 32.09
N ILE A 332 -5.85 -10.51 31.59
CA ILE A 332 -6.44 -9.30 32.16
C ILE A 332 -7.16 -9.61 33.49
N PRO A 333 -7.07 -8.74 34.51
CA PRO A 333 -7.71 -8.97 35.80
C PRO A 333 -9.22 -9.24 35.73
N SER A 334 -9.94 -8.56 34.83
CA SER A 334 -11.37 -8.79 34.60
C SER A 334 -11.64 -10.23 34.14
N ALA A 335 -10.85 -10.76 33.20
CA ALA A 335 -10.99 -12.11 32.68
C ALA A 335 -10.72 -13.17 33.76
N GLN A 336 -9.68 -12.97 34.58
CA GLN A 336 -9.34 -13.87 35.68
C GLN A 336 -10.40 -13.88 36.79
N TYR A 337 -10.97 -12.71 37.10
CA TYR A 337 -12.03 -12.59 38.08
C TYR A 337 -13.32 -13.27 37.60
N VAL A 338 -13.71 -13.07 36.34
CA VAL A 338 -14.88 -13.73 35.73
C VAL A 338 -14.68 -15.25 35.69
N ALA A 339 -13.50 -15.73 35.31
CA ALA A 339 -13.19 -17.15 35.24
C ALA A 339 -13.21 -17.84 36.62
N SER A 340 -12.68 -17.17 37.65
CA SER A 340 -12.68 -17.70 39.03
C SER A 340 -14.07 -17.76 39.67
N HIS A 341 -14.96 -16.82 39.32
CA HIS A 341 -16.33 -16.75 39.83
C HIS A 341 -17.37 -17.40 38.91
N GLN A 342 -16.95 -17.99 37.78
CA GLN A 342 -17.81 -18.60 36.75
C GLN A 342 -18.97 -17.69 36.29
N MET A 343 -18.74 -16.38 36.25
CA MET A 343 -19.78 -15.42 35.86
C MET A 343 -20.04 -15.49 34.37
N LYS A 344 -21.31 -15.34 33.97
CA LYS A 344 -21.77 -15.43 32.59
C LYS A 344 -22.81 -14.36 32.30
N GLY A 345 -22.93 -13.97 31.03
CA GLY A 345 -24.03 -13.12 30.61
C GLY A 345 -23.86 -11.67 31.09
N PHE A 346 -24.87 -11.15 31.78
CA PHE A 346 -24.88 -9.78 32.27
C PHE A 346 -23.88 -9.55 33.42
N ASP A 347 -23.68 -10.53 34.29
CA ASP A 347 -22.75 -10.41 35.44
C ASP A 347 -21.29 -10.26 34.98
N GLU A 348 -20.93 -10.92 33.87
CA GLU A 348 -19.62 -10.77 33.22
C GLU A 348 -19.43 -9.36 32.65
N LEU A 349 -20.45 -8.82 31.97
CA LEU A 349 -20.47 -7.46 31.45
C LEU A 349 -20.38 -6.43 32.59
N TRP A 350 -21.15 -6.61 33.66
CA TRP A 350 -21.17 -5.72 34.82
C TRP A 350 -19.78 -5.63 35.48
N THR A 351 -19.18 -6.78 35.75
CA THR A 351 -17.85 -6.89 36.35
C THR A 351 -16.77 -6.24 35.50
N PHE A 352 -16.85 -6.42 34.17
CA PHE A 352 -15.95 -5.75 33.24
C PHE A 352 -16.08 -4.23 33.35
N LEU A 353 -17.31 -3.70 33.34
CA LEU A 353 -17.57 -2.26 33.45
C LEU A 353 -17.08 -1.68 34.78
N GLU A 354 -17.20 -2.43 35.87
CA GLU A 354 -16.73 -2.04 37.20
C GLU A 354 -15.19 -1.96 37.23
N MET A 355 -14.53 -3.02 36.80
CA MET A 355 -13.07 -3.13 36.83
C MET A 355 -12.36 -2.17 35.86
N HIS A 356 -13.02 -1.81 34.75
CA HIS A 356 -12.51 -0.85 33.76
C HIS A 356 -12.98 0.60 34.01
N GLY A 357 -13.71 0.87 35.10
CA GLY A 357 -14.14 2.22 35.46
C GLY A 357 -15.15 2.84 34.49
N MET A 358 -15.88 2.02 33.74
CA MET A 358 -16.86 2.45 32.75
C MET A 358 -18.30 2.47 33.28
N LEU A 359 -18.49 2.02 34.53
CA LEU A 359 -19.80 1.83 35.13
C LEU A 359 -20.61 3.13 35.16
N ASP A 360 -20.02 4.23 35.64
CA ASP A 360 -20.68 5.55 35.73
C ASP A 360 -21.20 6.05 34.37
N ALA A 361 -20.47 5.79 33.29
CA ALA A 361 -20.86 6.19 31.94
C ALA A 361 -21.96 5.30 31.34
N CYS A 362 -22.07 4.04 31.79
CA CYS A 362 -23.00 3.05 31.27
C CYS A 362 -24.27 2.90 32.11
N LEU A 363 -24.22 3.24 33.41
CA LEU A 363 -25.33 3.14 34.37
C LEU A 363 -26.69 3.68 33.86
N PRO A 364 -26.76 4.82 33.14
CA PRO A 364 -28.04 5.33 32.64
C PRO A 364 -28.72 4.45 31.59
N PHE A 365 -27.96 3.54 30.96
CA PHE A 365 -28.39 2.72 29.83
C PHE A 365 -28.51 1.24 30.19
N LEU A 366 -28.09 0.86 31.39
CA LEU A 366 -28.22 -0.50 31.90
C LEU A 366 -29.61 -0.69 32.53
N PRO A 367 -30.15 -1.93 32.53
CA PRO A 367 -31.37 -2.23 33.26
C PRO A 367 -31.16 -1.84 34.72
N LYS A 368 -32.11 -1.12 35.32
CA LYS A 368 -32.09 -0.89 36.77
C LYS A 368 -32.10 -2.26 37.43
N LEU A 369 -31.09 -2.55 38.24
CA LEU A 369 -31.13 -3.68 39.16
C LEU A 369 -32.25 -3.36 40.15
N ASP A 370 -33.45 -3.84 39.87
CA ASP A 370 -34.55 -3.75 40.81
C ASP A 370 -34.13 -4.53 42.06
N ALA A 371 -33.85 -3.80 43.13
CA ALA A 371 -33.73 -4.34 44.48
C ALA A 371 -35.12 -4.75 45.01
N GLU A 372 -35.91 -5.46 44.21
CA GLU A 372 -37.19 -6.06 44.57
C GLU A 372 -37.11 -7.59 44.52
N GLN A 373 -36.18 -8.15 45.29
CA GLN A 373 -36.38 -9.44 45.94
C GLN A 373 -36.01 -9.28 47.42
N LYS A 374 -36.79 -8.44 48.10
CA LYS A 374 -36.86 -8.47 49.56
C LYS A 374 -37.92 -9.48 49.99
N ASP A 375 -37.48 -10.39 50.85
CA ASP A 375 -38.20 -10.76 52.05
C ASP A 375 -39.58 -11.44 51.83
N ASN A 376 -39.55 -12.74 51.56
CA ASN A 376 -40.53 -13.61 52.22
C ASN A 376 -40.05 -13.84 53.66
N GLU A 377 -40.36 -12.88 54.53
CA GLU A 377 -40.39 -13.10 55.97
C GLU A 377 -41.43 -14.19 56.28
N THR A 378 -41.04 -15.16 57.11
CA THR A 378 -41.93 -15.55 58.20
C THR A 378 -41.35 -15.04 59.51
N THR A 379 -42.12 -14.12 60.08
CA THR A 379 -42.27 -13.83 61.51
C THR A 379 -41.11 -13.15 62.24
N GLY A 380 -41.30 -11.87 62.51
CA GLY A 380 -41.52 -11.48 63.90
C GLY A 380 -40.98 -10.11 64.31
N HIS A 381 -41.94 -9.24 64.62
CA HIS A 381 -41.88 -8.05 65.49
C HIS A 381 -41.60 -6.68 64.83
N GLN A 382 -42.71 -5.92 64.74
CA GLN A 382 -42.92 -4.57 65.30
C GLN A 382 -41.70 -3.64 65.24
N THR A 383 -41.79 -2.43 64.68
CA THR A 383 -42.67 -1.35 65.17
C THR A 383 -42.61 -0.16 64.20
N GLN A 384 -43.77 0.48 63.97
CA GLN A 384 -44.06 1.91 63.68
C GLN A 384 -43.04 2.76 62.88
N SER A 385 -43.40 3.62 61.91
CA SER A 385 -44.66 4.35 61.65
C SER A 385 -44.49 5.34 60.48
N PHE A 386 -45.63 5.66 59.83
CA PHE A 386 -46.03 6.96 59.23
C PHE A 386 -45.26 7.50 57.99
N TRP A 387 -45.85 7.98 56.89
CA TRP A 387 -47.21 8.17 56.29
C TRP A 387 -46.92 8.31 54.76
N VAL A 388 -47.66 7.73 53.80
CA VAL A 388 -48.96 8.17 53.20
C VAL A 388 -48.85 9.62 52.64
N GLN A 389 -49.16 9.97 51.38
CA GLN A 389 -50.21 9.49 50.49
C GLN A 389 -50.01 9.94 49.01
N GLU A 390 -50.50 9.08 48.12
CA GLU A 390 -51.20 9.23 46.83
C GLU A 390 -51.14 10.53 45.99
N GLY A 391 -51.09 10.29 44.69
CA GLY A 391 -51.59 11.17 43.63
C GLY A 391 -51.70 10.38 42.33
N GLU A 392 -52.85 9.73 42.11
CA GLU A 392 -53.27 9.23 40.80
C GLU A 392 -53.45 10.41 39.84
N GLU A 393 -53.03 10.26 38.58
CA GLU A 393 -53.85 10.71 37.46
C GLU A 393 -53.51 9.94 36.18
N THR A 394 -54.57 9.36 35.62
CA THR A 394 -54.64 8.65 34.35
C THR A 394 -54.72 9.68 33.22
N ILE A 395 -54.22 9.35 32.01
CA ILE A 395 -54.92 9.50 30.70
C ILE A 395 -53.94 9.64 29.51
N GLU A 396 -54.22 8.78 28.52
CA GLU A 396 -54.03 8.86 27.07
C GLU A 396 -52.66 8.63 26.39
N GLN A 397 -52.66 7.49 25.72
CA GLN A 397 -51.94 7.11 24.51
C GLN A 397 -51.98 8.21 23.43
N THR A 398 -50.85 8.42 22.76
CA THR A 398 -50.87 8.57 21.30
C THR A 398 -49.62 7.93 20.71
N MET A 399 -49.86 6.90 19.92
CA MET A 399 -48.88 6.17 19.13
C MET A 399 -48.43 7.06 17.96
N GLU A 400 -47.12 7.21 17.78
CA GLU A 400 -46.51 7.30 16.44
C GLU A 400 -45.33 6.32 16.40
N GLN A 401 -45.64 5.10 15.97
CA GLN A 401 -44.68 4.10 15.56
C GLN A 401 -44.17 4.47 14.17
N SER A 402 -42.90 4.86 14.06
CA SER A 402 -42.15 4.70 12.82
C SER A 402 -41.27 3.47 12.94
N ALA A 403 -41.68 2.42 12.22
CA ALA A 403 -41.01 1.14 12.11
C ALA A 403 -39.53 1.28 11.74
N ILE A 404 -38.66 0.77 12.61
CA ILE A 404 -37.29 0.39 12.23
C ILE A 404 -37.29 -1.13 12.25
N ASP A 405 -37.09 -1.68 11.05
CA ASP A 405 -37.09 -3.08 10.72
C ASP A 405 -36.07 -3.85 11.59
N ASP A 406 -36.54 -4.96 12.16
CA ASP A 406 -35.84 -5.79 13.14
C ASP A 406 -34.81 -6.68 12.43
N GLN A 407 -33.69 -6.11 11.99
CA GLN A 407 -32.55 -6.89 11.51
C GLN A 407 -31.72 -7.38 12.71
N ARG A 408 -32.08 -8.57 13.18
CA ARG A 408 -31.25 -9.38 14.09
C ARG A 408 -30.03 -9.91 13.35
N ASP A 409 -28.99 -9.10 13.23
CA ASP A 409 -27.68 -9.58 12.85
C ASP A 409 -27.01 -10.21 14.08
N HIS A 410 -27.06 -11.55 14.15
CA HIS A 410 -26.26 -12.32 15.09
C HIS A 410 -24.77 -12.11 14.79
N PHE A 411 -24.03 -11.64 15.80
CA PHE A 411 -22.57 -11.67 15.81
C PHE A 411 -22.10 -13.13 15.72
N MET A 412 -21.46 -13.50 14.62
CA MET A 412 -20.78 -14.78 14.47
C MET A 412 -19.30 -14.53 14.13
N ILE A 413 -18.52 -14.18 15.16
CA ILE A 413 -17.07 -14.15 15.06
C ILE A 413 -16.54 -15.51 15.53
N THR A 414 -16.12 -16.35 14.59
CA THR A 414 -15.28 -17.51 14.89
C THR A 414 -13.82 -17.05 14.87
N LEU A 415 -13.16 -17.08 16.04
CA LEU A 415 -11.70 -17.02 16.12
C LEU A 415 -11.19 -18.42 15.72
N THR A 416 -10.87 -18.61 14.44
CA THR A 416 -10.20 -19.84 13.98
C THR A 416 -8.73 -19.81 14.44
N GLU A 417 -8.26 -20.93 14.98
CA GLU A 417 -6.96 -21.11 15.69
C GLU A 417 -5.68 -20.87 14.86
N ASP A 418 -5.75 -20.47 13.59
CA ASP A 418 -4.55 -20.24 12.79
C ASP A 418 -4.07 -18.78 12.85
N CYS A 419 -3.32 -18.46 13.90
CA CYS A 419 -2.39 -17.32 13.94
C CYS A 419 -1.00 -17.83 14.35
N SER A 420 -0.38 -18.63 13.48
CA SER A 420 1.07 -18.76 13.48
C SER A 420 1.67 -17.42 13.03
N MET A 421 1.96 -16.56 13.99
CA MET A 421 2.86 -15.42 13.80
C MET A 421 4.28 -15.99 13.70
N GLU A 422 4.82 -16.13 12.49
CA GLU A 422 6.26 -16.18 12.32
C GLU A 422 6.82 -14.82 12.79
N VAL A 423 7.42 -14.83 13.98
CA VAL A 423 8.23 -13.72 14.47
C VAL A 423 9.53 -13.75 13.66
N PRO A 424 9.83 -12.72 12.85
CA PRO A 424 11.15 -12.63 12.26
C PRO A 424 12.15 -12.26 13.37
N LEU A 425 13.14 -13.12 13.59
CA LEU A 425 14.42 -12.76 14.22
C LEU A 425 15.26 -11.94 13.25
#